data_AF-A0AAU6GA35-F1
#
_entry.id   AF-A0AAU6GA35-F1
#
_cell.length_a   1.000
_cell.length_b   1.000
_cell.length_c   1.000
_cell.angle_alpha   90.00
_cell.angle_beta   90.00
_cell.angle_gamma   90.00
#
_symmetry.space_group_name_H-M   'P 1'
#
loop_
_entity.id
_entity.type
_entity.pdbx_description
1 polymer ?
#
loop_
_entity_poly.entity_id
_entity_poly.type
_entity_poly.pdbx_seq_one_letter_code
_entity_poly.pdbx_strand_id
1 'polypeptide(L)'
;MTSTADASSNYRDLRAELETLTTEAFRPELSEIDRLPTLEIAKLMNAEDATVPAAVAERLPLVAAAIDDIAERMSRGGRLIYAGAGTAGRLGILDASECPPTFNTDPSEVVGLIAGGPGAMVTSVEGAEDSRELAAADLEALSLTPDDTVVGISASGRTPYAVGAVEHARARGALTIGLSCNADSALAAAAEHGIEIVVGPELLTGSTRLKAGTAQKLVLNMFSTITMIRLGKTYGNLMVDVRASNEKLRARSRRIVALATGASDEEIEQALTATDGEVKNAILALLGGVDGPTAARLLEESDGHLRAALAAAPR
;
A
#
# COMPACT_ATOMS: atom_id res chain seq x y z
N MET A 1 -42.13 18.87 10.63
CA MET A 1 -42.04 19.54 9.31
C MET A 1 -40.71 20.30 9.21
N THR A 2 -39.59 19.60 9.33
CA THR A 2 -38.22 20.16 9.39
C THR A 2 -37.26 19.26 8.59
N SER A 3 -37.60 18.90 7.35
CA SER A 3 -36.84 17.87 6.61
C SER A 3 -36.57 18.18 5.13
N THR A 4 -37.31 19.09 4.49
CA THR A 4 -37.09 19.38 3.06
C THR A 4 -36.14 20.56 2.80
N ALA A 5 -36.19 21.59 3.65
CA ALA A 5 -35.30 22.76 3.52
C ALA A 5 -33.83 22.39 3.81
N ASP A 6 -33.60 21.56 4.84
CA ASP A 6 -32.26 21.14 5.29
C ASP A 6 -31.57 20.23 4.27
N ALA A 7 -32.30 19.26 3.71
CA ALA A 7 -31.82 18.40 2.62
C ALA A 7 -31.51 19.21 1.34
N SER A 8 -32.28 20.26 1.05
CA SER A 8 -32.04 21.15 -0.11
C SER A 8 -30.85 22.10 0.07
N SER A 9 -30.49 22.41 1.32
CA SER A 9 -29.28 23.17 1.64
C SER A 9 -28.06 22.27 1.48
N ASN A 10 -28.10 21.09 2.11
CA ASN A 10 -27.04 20.10 2.05
C ASN A 10 -26.70 19.67 0.60
N TYR A 11 -27.71 19.48 -0.25
CA TYR A 11 -27.49 19.19 -1.67
C TYR A 11 -26.81 20.33 -2.44
N ARG A 12 -27.17 21.59 -2.16
CA ARG A 12 -26.56 22.77 -2.80
C ARG A 12 -25.11 22.95 -2.37
N ASP A 13 -24.84 22.75 -1.08
CA ASP A 13 -23.50 22.87 -0.52
C ASP A 13 -22.58 21.76 -1.06
N LEU A 14 -23.08 20.51 -1.10
CA LEU A 14 -22.38 19.37 -1.70
C LEU A 14 -22.07 19.60 -3.18
N ARG A 15 -23.02 20.13 -3.95
CA ARG A 15 -22.80 20.44 -5.36
C ARG A 15 -21.74 21.52 -5.56
N ALA A 16 -21.81 22.59 -4.77
CA ALA A 16 -20.82 23.66 -4.84
C ALA A 16 -19.41 23.14 -4.48
N GLU A 17 -19.30 22.25 -3.50
CA GLU A 17 -18.04 21.58 -3.15
C GLU A 17 -17.52 20.72 -4.31
N LEU A 18 -18.37 19.88 -4.91
CA LEU A 18 -18.00 19.03 -6.06
C LEU A 18 -17.46 19.85 -7.24
N GLU A 19 -18.04 21.02 -7.52
CA GLU A 19 -17.59 21.92 -8.60
C GLU A 19 -16.15 22.45 -8.39
N THR A 20 -15.62 22.39 -7.16
CA THR A 20 -14.23 22.78 -6.86
C THR A 20 -13.21 21.64 -6.99
N LEU A 21 -13.67 20.38 -7.04
CA LEU A 21 -12.78 19.23 -7.04
C LEU A 21 -12.22 18.98 -8.44
N THR A 22 -10.89 18.86 -8.54
CA THR A 22 -10.22 18.54 -9.80
C THR A 22 -10.66 17.17 -10.32
N THR A 23 -10.92 16.21 -9.42
CA THR A 23 -11.43 14.87 -9.76
C THR A 23 -12.80 14.86 -10.44
N GLU A 24 -13.59 15.93 -10.28
CA GLU A 24 -14.95 16.06 -10.83
C GLU A 24 -15.01 17.03 -12.02
N ALA A 25 -13.88 17.64 -12.39
CA ALA A 25 -13.85 18.69 -13.40
C ALA A 25 -14.19 18.15 -14.80
N PHE A 26 -15.12 18.83 -15.48
CA PHE A 26 -15.48 18.55 -16.86
C PHE A 26 -14.47 19.15 -17.84
N ARG A 27 -14.15 18.41 -18.90
CA ARG A 27 -13.20 18.82 -19.95
C ARG A 27 -13.92 19.05 -21.29
N PRO A 28 -14.19 20.32 -21.68
CA PRO A 28 -14.93 20.62 -22.91
C PRO A 28 -14.28 20.06 -24.18
N GLU A 29 -12.95 19.96 -24.23
CA GLU A 29 -12.21 19.42 -25.35
C GLU A 29 -12.41 17.90 -25.55
N LEU A 30 -12.95 17.19 -24.55
CA LEU A 30 -13.29 15.78 -24.59
C LEU A 30 -14.81 15.51 -24.63
N SER A 31 -15.64 16.54 -24.85
CA SER A 31 -17.11 16.41 -24.74
C SER A 31 -17.72 15.40 -25.73
N GLU A 32 -17.04 15.14 -26.85
CA GLU A 32 -17.48 14.22 -27.91
C GLU A 32 -16.58 12.98 -28.02
N ILE A 33 -15.90 12.60 -26.92
CA ILE A 33 -14.98 11.45 -26.89
C ILE A 33 -15.66 10.14 -27.34
N ASP A 34 -16.96 10.01 -27.09
CA ASP A 34 -17.82 8.87 -27.47
C ASP A 34 -17.99 8.72 -28.99
N ARG A 35 -17.66 9.76 -29.78
CA ARG A 35 -17.75 9.75 -31.24
C ARG A 35 -16.42 9.45 -31.93
N LEU A 36 -15.33 9.36 -31.18
CA LEU A 36 -14.01 9.07 -31.72
C LEU A 36 -13.87 7.57 -32.08
N PRO A 37 -13.03 7.23 -33.07
CA PRO A 37 -12.65 5.84 -33.30
C PRO A 37 -12.00 5.24 -32.04
N THR A 38 -12.24 3.95 -31.78
CA THR A 38 -11.74 3.25 -30.58
C THR A 38 -10.23 3.41 -30.37
N LEU A 39 -9.44 3.38 -31.45
CA LEU A 39 -7.99 3.58 -31.37
C LEU A 39 -7.61 4.97 -30.84
N GLU A 40 -8.36 6.01 -31.22
CA GLU A 40 -8.09 7.37 -30.75
C GLU A 40 -8.48 7.53 -29.29
N ILE A 41 -9.59 6.92 -28.85
CA ILE A 41 -9.95 6.87 -27.42
C ILE A 41 -8.85 6.17 -26.60
N ALA A 42 -8.32 5.06 -27.10
CA ALA A 42 -7.24 4.33 -26.42
C ALA A 42 -5.93 5.13 -26.34
N LYS A 43 -5.57 5.87 -27.40
CA LYS A 43 -4.40 6.78 -27.39
C LYS A 43 -4.59 7.92 -26.41
N LEU A 44 -5.77 8.52 -26.34
CA LEU A 44 -6.10 9.57 -25.38
C LEU A 44 -5.98 9.05 -23.96
N MET A 45 -6.59 7.89 -23.65
CA MET A 45 -6.49 7.27 -22.34
C MET A 45 -5.03 6.99 -21.95
N ASN A 46 -4.23 6.42 -22.86
CA ASN A 46 -2.82 6.14 -22.58
C ASN A 46 -1.98 7.40 -22.38
N ALA A 47 -2.26 8.48 -23.12
CA ALA A 47 -1.59 9.76 -22.92
C ALA A 47 -1.90 10.36 -21.55
N GLU A 48 -3.14 10.23 -21.07
CA GLU A 48 -3.54 10.61 -19.71
C GLU A 48 -2.80 9.76 -18.66
N ASP A 49 -2.77 8.43 -18.83
CA ASP A 49 -2.08 7.51 -17.90
C ASP A 49 -0.57 7.83 -17.77
N ALA A 50 0.06 8.25 -18.87
CA ALA A 50 1.48 8.60 -18.89
C ALA A 50 1.84 9.79 -17.98
N THR A 51 0.86 10.61 -17.58
CA THR A 51 1.07 11.74 -16.66
C THR A 51 1.16 11.31 -15.20
N VAL A 52 0.59 10.14 -14.86
CA VAL A 52 0.42 9.70 -13.47
C VAL A 52 1.75 9.48 -12.73
N PRO A 53 2.77 8.81 -13.32
CA PRO A 53 4.05 8.64 -12.63
C PRO A 53 4.76 9.97 -12.31
N ALA A 54 4.59 11.00 -13.13
CA ALA A 54 5.17 12.31 -12.87
C ALA A 54 4.51 12.98 -11.66
N ALA A 55 3.18 12.92 -11.54
CA ALA A 55 2.47 13.42 -10.37
C ALA A 55 2.89 12.70 -9.07
N VAL A 56 3.14 11.38 -9.13
CA VAL A 56 3.70 10.63 -8.00
C VAL A 56 5.13 11.09 -7.70
N ALA A 57 5.96 11.30 -8.73
CA ALA A 57 7.35 11.72 -8.59
C ALA A 57 7.49 13.05 -7.80
N GLU A 58 6.58 13.99 -8.03
CA GLU A 58 6.54 15.29 -7.34
C GLU A 58 6.31 15.16 -5.83
N ARG A 59 5.73 14.06 -5.37
CA ARG A 59 5.38 13.81 -3.96
C ARG A 59 6.28 12.80 -3.26
N LEU A 60 7.33 12.30 -3.94
CA LEU A 60 8.25 11.30 -3.38
C LEU A 60 8.86 11.67 -2.01
N PRO A 61 9.23 12.94 -1.72
CA PRO A 61 9.74 13.27 -0.39
C PRO A 61 8.74 12.99 0.74
N LEU A 62 7.45 13.26 0.51
CA LEU A 62 6.39 12.99 1.49
C LEU A 62 6.11 11.48 1.59
N VAL A 63 6.06 10.80 0.44
CA VAL A 63 5.88 9.34 0.39
C VAL A 63 7.02 8.64 1.13
N ALA A 64 8.27 9.07 0.94
CA ALA A 64 9.44 8.52 1.62
C ALA A 64 9.41 8.74 3.13
N ALA A 65 9.05 9.95 3.60
CA ALA A 65 8.91 10.23 5.02
C ALA A 65 7.85 9.34 5.68
N ALA A 66 6.69 9.17 5.04
CA ALA A 66 5.65 8.28 5.52
C ALA A 66 6.12 6.82 5.59
N ILE A 67 6.91 6.35 4.60
CA ILE A 67 7.48 5.00 4.60
C ILE A 67 8.46 4.78 5.74
N ASP A 68 9.31 5.75 6.04
CA ASP A 68 10.25 5.64 7.15
C ASP A 68 9.51 5.46 8.48
N ASP A 69 8.43 6.23 8.70
CA ASP A 69 7.61 6.12 9.91
C ASP A 69 6.78 4.81 9.94
N ILE A 70 6.27 4.34 8.79
CA ILE A 70 5.63 3.02 8.67
C ILE A 70 6.62 1.92 9.07
N ALA A 71 7.84 1.95 8.54
CA ALA A 71 8.86 0.95 8.83
C ALA A 71 9.26 0.96 10.31
N GLU A 72 9.38 2.13 10.93
CA GLU A 72 9.61 2.24 12.37
C GLU A 72 8.48 1.56 13.18
N ARG A 73 7.22 1.86 12.85
CA ARG A 73 6.03 1.30 13.49
C ARG A 73 5.98 -0.23 13.36
N MET A 74 6.18 -0.74 12.15
CA MET A 74 6.19 -2.19 11.90
C MET A 74 7.37 -2.89 12.57
N SER A 75 8.52 -2.25 12.73
CA SER A 75 9.65 -2.82 13.47
C SER A 75 9.35 -3.05 14.96
N ARG A 76 8.37 -2.33 15.53
CA ARG A 76 7.86 -2.54 16.90
C ARG A 76 6.74 -3.58 16.98
N GLY A 77 6.39 -4.24 15.87
CA GLY A 77 5.28 -5.19 15.78
C GLY A 77 3.93 -4.56 15.42
N GLY A 78 3.92 -3.28 15.01
CA GLY A 78 2.72 -2.63 14.47
C GLY A 78 2.35 -3.13 13.07
N ARG A 79 1.11 -2.87 12.66
CA ARG A 79 0.57 -3.26 11.34
C ARG A 79 0.42 -2.06 10.42
N LEU A 80 0.41 -2.33 9.11
CA LEU A 80 0.02 -1.36 8.08
C LEU A 80 -1.43 -1.64 7.64
N ILE A 81 -2.33 -0.69 7.90
CA ILE A 81 -3.77 -0.85 7.68
C ILE A 81 -4.24 0.17 6.64
N TYR A 82 -4.75 -0.32 5.50
CA TYR A 82 -5.39 0.50 4.48
C TYR A 82 -6.89 0.59 4.74
N ALA A 83 -7.48 1.78 4.62
CA ALA A 83 -8.92 1.99 4.80
C ALA A 83 -9.49 2.90 3.71
N GLY A 84 -10.46 2.40 2.95
CA GLY A 84 -11.12 3.19 1.90
C GLY A 84 -12.45 2.59 1.45
N ALA A 85 -13.10 3.27 0.51
CA ALA A 85 -14.34 2.79 -0.10
C ALA A 85 -14.16 2.52 -1.59
N GLY A 86 -15.03 1.70 -2.16
CA GLY A 86 -15.05 1.42 -3.60
C GLY A 86 -13.68 1.01 -4.14
N THR A 87 -13.22 1.66 -5.22
CA THR A 87 -11.90 1.39 -5.84
C THR A 87 -10.74 1.55 -4.87
N ALA A 88 -10.75 2.58 -4.01
CA ALA A 88 -9.68 2.85 -3.07
C ALA A 88 -9.52 1.70 -2.05
N GLY A 89 -10.63 1.24 -1.47
CA GLY A 89 -10.63 0.09 -0.56
C GLY A 89 -10.18 -1.20 -1.25
N ARG A 90 -10.62 -1.44 -2.50
CA ARG A 90 -10.18 -2.61 -3.29
C ARG A 90 -8.69 -2.59 -3.59
N LEU A 91 -8.11 -1.43 -3.87
CA LEU A 91 -6.66 -1.28 -4.09
C LEU A 91 -5.86 -1.53 -2.81
N GLY A 92 -6.36 -1.08 -1.65
CA GLY A 92 -5.77 -1.42 -0.35
C GLY A 92 -5.77 -2.92 -0.09
N ILE A 93 -6.89 -3.60 -0.35
CA ILE A 93 -6.98 -5.07 -0.25
C ILE A 93 -6.02 -5.77 -1.23
N LEU A 94 -5.93 -5.28 -2.47
CA LEU A 94 -5.03 -5.83 -3.48
C LEU A 94 -3.58 -5.82 -2.99
N ASP A 95 -3.07 -4.64 -2.58
CA ASP A 95 -1.69 -4.49 -2.11
C ASP A 95 -1.41 -5.34 -0.85
N ALA A 96 -2.33 -5.33 0.12
CA ALA A 96 -2.23 -6.15 1.32
C ALA A 96 -2.15 -7.66 0.98
N SER A 97 -2.96 -8.14 0.04
CA SER A 97 -3.00 -9.55 -0.35
C SER A 97 -1.72 -10.04 -1.04
N GLU A 98 -0.95 -9.12 -1.63
CA GLU A 98 0.31 -9.43 -2.29
C GLU A 98 1.49 -9.47 -1.30
N CYS A 99 1.35 -8.95 -0.09
CA CYS A 99 2.43 -8.93 0.91
C CYS A 99 2.86 -10.35 1.37
N PRO A 100 1.96 -11.26 1.79
CA PRO A 100 2.35 -12.60 2.23
C PRO A 100 3.12 -13.42 1.16
N PRO A 101 2.65 -13.55 -0.10
CA PRO A 101 3.40 -14.33 -1.10
C PRO A 101 4.68 -13.66 -1.60
N THR A 102 4.87 -12.36 -1.34
CA THR A 102 6.04 -11.58 -1.82
C THR A 102 7.12 -11.48 -0.76
N PHE A 103 6.75 -11.18 0.48
CA PHE A 103 7.66 -10.86 1.59
C PHE A 103 7.55 -11.85 2.77
N ASN A 104 6.75 -12.92 2.61
CA ASN A 104 6.52 -13.94 3.64
C ASN A 104 6.03 -13.33 4.96
N THR A 105 5.20 -12.29 4.86
CA THR A 105 4.55 -11.61 5.98
C THR A 105 3.40 -12.45 6.49
N ASP A 106 3.07 -12.33 7.78
CA ASP A 106 1.79 -12.82 8.28
C ASP A 106 0.66 -12.00 7.62
N PRO A 107 -0.48 -12.61 7.22
CA PRO A 107 -1.60 -11.87 6.63
C PRO A 107 -2.17 -10.74 7.51
N SER A 108 -1.86 -10.73 8.81
CA SER A 108 -2.25 -9.66 9.74
C SER A 108 -1.30 -8.46 9.78
N GLU A 109 -0.09 -8.55 9.20
CA GLU A 109 0.89 -7.46 9.20
C GLU A 109 0.50 -6.31 8.26
N VAL A 110 -0.16 -6.64 7.14
CA VAL A 110 -0.69 -5.66 6.18
C VAL A 110 -2.14 -6.00 5.88
N VAL A 111 -3.07 -5.08 6.18
CA VAL A 111 -4.52 -5.34 6.15
C VAL A 111 -5.24 -4.30 5.31
N GLY A 112 -6.15 -4.76 4.44
CA GLY A 112 -7.05 -3.88 3.69
C GLY A 112 -8.47 -3.90 4.26
N LEU A 113 -8.98 -2.74 4.66
CA LEU A 113 -10.37 -2.48 5.03
C LEU A 113 -11.10 -1.78 3.88
N ILE A 114 -12.32 -2.25 3.61
CA ILE A 114 -13.22 -1.67 2.61
C ILE A 114 -14.57 -1.36 3.25
N ALA A 115 -15.05 -0.14 3.04
CA ALA A 115 -16.38 0.26 3.47
C ALA A 115 -17.45 -0.70 2.92
N GLY A 116 -18.29 -1.25 3.80
CA GLY A 116 -19.28 -2.27 3.46
C GLY A 116 -18.79 -3.72 3.61
N GLY A 117 -17.54 -3.91 4.05
CA GLY A 117 -16.98 -5.22 4.41
C GLY A 117 -16.64 -6.11 3.20
N PRO A 118 -16.33 -7.40 3.40
CA PRO A 118 -15.79 -8.28 2.37
C PRO A 118 -16.65 -8.40 1.10
N GLY A 119 -17.98 -8.27 1.22
CA GLY A 119 -18.89 -8.27 0.07
C GLY A 119 -18.65 -7.09 -0.89
N ALA A 120 -18.15 -5.96 -0.37
CA ALA A 120 -17.83 -4.76 -1.15
C ALA A 120 -16.69 -4.98 -2.18
N MET A 121 -15.89 -6.04 -1.99
CA MET A 121 -14.81 -6.42 -2.90
C MET A 121 -15.34 -6.76 -4.30
N VAL A 122 -16.50 -7.42 -4.38
CA VAL A 122 -17.09 -7.89 -5.64
C VAL A 122 -18.32 -7.09 -6.09
N THR A 123 -19.02 -6.46 -5.15
CA THR A 123 -20.25 -5.70 -5.43
C THR A 123 -20.19 -4.34 -4.73
N SER A 124 -20.61 -3.25 -5.38
CA SER A 124 -20.68 -1.95 -4.68
C SER A 124 -21.77 -1.95 -3.60
N VAL A 125 -21.45 -1.38 -2.44
CA VAL A 125 -22.39 -1.21 -1.31
C VAL A 125 -22.69 0.27 -1.17
N GLU A 126 -23.93 0.65 -1.49
CA GLU A 126 -24.38 2.05 -1.47
C GLU A 126 -24.41 2.61 -0.04
N GLY A 127 -23.94 3.85 0.15
CA GLY A 127 -23.95 4.57 1.43
C GLY A 127 -22.90 4.12 2.47
N ALA A 128 -22.17 3.03 2.24
CA ALA A 128 -21.12 2.60 3.17
C ALA A 128 -19.96 3.61 3.27
N GLU A 129 -19.67 4.31 2.17
CA GLU A 129 -18.60 5.31 2.11
C GLU A 129 -18.88 6.58 2.92
N ASP A 130 -20.14 6.81 3.28
CA ASP A 130 -20.61 7.99 4.01
C ASP A 130 -20.56 7.83 5.54
N SER A 131 -20.15 6.67 6.06
CA SER A 131 -20.13 6.41 7.51
C SER A 131 -18.73 6.49 8.11
N ARG A 132 -18.52 7.48 8.99
CA ARG A 132 -17.30 7.60 9.83
C ARG A 132 -17.30 6.56 10.94
N GLU A 133 -18.48 6.26 11.49
CA GLU A 133 -18.69 5.31 12.58
C GLU A 133 -18.35 3.88 12.14
N LEU A 134 -18.67 3.53 10.89
CA LEU A 134 -18.30 2.24 10.32
C LEU A 134 -16.77 2.07 10.30
N ALA A 135 -16.03 3.11 9.88
CA ALA A 135 -14.58 3.07 9.88
C ALA A 135 -13.99 2.88 11.28
N ALA A 136 -14.52 3.58 12.27
CA ALA A 136 -14.14 3.39 13.67
C ALA A 136 -14.41 1.96 14.15
N ALA A 137 -15.59 1.42 13.85
CA ALA A 137 -15.97 0.05 14.23
C ALA A 137 -15.06 -1.01 13.59
N ASP A 138 -14.71 -0.84 12.30
CA ASP A 138 -13.81 -1.75 11.60
C ASP A 138 -12.39 -1.73 12.21
N LEU A 139 -11.88 -0.55 12.57
CA LEU A 139 -10.58 -0.41 13.25
C LEU A 139 -10.59 -0.96 14.68
N GLU A 140 -11.70 -0.79 15.41
CA GLU A 140 -11.89 -1.39 16.73
C GLU A 140 -11.93 -2.91 16.68
N ALA A 141 -12.57 -3.49 15.65
CA ALA A 141 -12.59 -4.93 15.43
C ALA A 141 -11.18 -5.50 15.18
N LEU A 142 -10.27 -4.70 14.60
CA LEU A 142 -8.86 -5.05 14.47
C LEU A 142 -8.04 -4.83 15.75
N SER A 143 -8.64 -4.35 16.84
CA SER A 143 -7.94 -3.99 18.08
C SER A 143 -6.78 -3.02 17.82
N LEU A 144 -7.06 -1.92 17.12
CA LEU A 144 -6.06 -0.90 16.77
C LEU A 144 -5.23 -0.44 17.97
N THR A 145 -3.91 -0.39 17.78
CA THR A 145 -2.90 0.00 18.76
C THR A 145 -2.15 1.27 18.34
N PRO A 146 -1.45 1.97 19.25
CA PRO A 146 -0.60 3.10 18.89
C PRO A 146 0.57 2.76 17.98
N ASP A 147 0.99 1.48 17.91
CA ASP A 147 2.05 1.05 17.02
C ASP A 147 1.57 0.78 15.59
N ASP A 148 0.26 0.70 15.36
CA ASP A 148 -0.28 0.55 14.01
C ASP A 148 -0.14 1.84 13.19
N THR A 149 -0.18 1.69 11.87
CA THR A 149 -0.35 2.77 10.91
C THR A 149 -1.66 2.60 10.15
N VAL A 150 -2.45 3.66 10.05
CA VAL A 150 -3.68 3.69 9.25
C VAL A 150 -3.54 4.66 8.09
N VAL A 151 -3.72 4.14 6.89
CA VAL A 151 -3.74 4.90 5.64
C VAL A 151 -5.18 5.03 5.16
N GLY A 152 -5.77 6.21 5.30
CA GLY A 152 -7.03 6.55 4.66
C GLY A 152 -6.81 6.81 3.18
N ILE A 153 -7.61 6.19 2.30
CA ILE A 153 -7.47 6.30 0.85
C ILE A 153 -8.79 6.82 0.26
N SER A 154 -8.73 7.97 -0.42
CA SER A 154 -9.88 8.55 -1.11
C SER A 154 -9.41 9.44 -2.27
N ALA A 155 -9.83 9.14 -3.49
CA ALA A 155 -9.47 9.98 -4.65
C ALA A 155 -9.97 11.42 -4.47
N SER A 156 -11.22 11.58 -4.01
CA SER A 156 -11.81 12.89 -3.74
C SER A 156 -11.16 13.60 -2.55
N GLY A 157 -10.56 12.84 -1.62
CA GLY A 157 -9.95 13.35 -0.41
C GLY A 157 -10.94 13.76 0.67
N ARG A 158 -12.23 13.43 0.51
CA ARG A 158 -13.30 13.83 1.44
C ARG A 158 -14.24 12.69 1.85
N THR A 159 -14.02 11.46 1.35
CA THR A 159 -14.87 10.31 1.66
C THR A 159 -14.99 10.12 3.18
N PRO A 160 -16.19 10.22 3.78
CA PRO A 160 -16.36 10.19 5.23
C PRO A 160 -15.75 8.96 5.90
N TYR A 161 -15.89 7.77 5.30
CA TYR A 161 -15.25 6.55 5.82
C TYR A 161 -13.72 6.67 5.94
N ALA A 162 -13.05 7.17 4.90
CA ALA A 162 -11.59 7.32 4.91
C ALA A 162 -11.13 8.39 5.90
N VAL A 163 -11.84 9.52 5.99
CA VAL A 163 -11.54 10.59 6.95
C VAL A 163 -11.77 10.10 8.38
N GLY A 164 -12.89 9.41 8.63
CA GLY A 164 -13.22 8.83 9.93
C GLY A 164 -12.21 7.79 10.39
N ALA A 165 -11.68 6.96 9.47
CA ALA A 165 -10.61 6.02 9.78
C ALA A 165 -9.35 6.73 10.31
N VAL A 166 -8.92 7.78 9.61
CA VAL A 166 -7.74 8.59 9.99
C VAL A 166 -7.97 9.31 11.32
N GLU A 167 -9.11 9.96 11.50
CA GLU A 167 -9.43 10.67 12.75
C GLU A 167 -9.47 9.71 13.95
N HIS A 168 -10.12 8.55 13.79
CA HIS A 168 -10.20 7.54 14.84
C HIS A 168 -8.81 6.98 15.18
N ALA A 169 -8.01 6.66 14.17
CA ALA A 169 -6.65 6.15 14.36
C ALA A 169 -5.76 7.16 15.09
N ARG A 170 -5.85 8.44 14.72
CA ARG A 170 -5.13 9.52 15.39
C ARG A 170 -5.52 9.65 16.85
N ALA A 171 -6.81 9.54 17.18
CA ALA A 171 -7.30 9.55 18.56
C ALA A 171 -6.79 8.35 19.39
N ARG A 172 -6.43 7.23 18.73
CA ARG A 172 -5.82 6.05 19.36
C ARG A 172 -4.30 6.10 19.42
N GLY A 173 -3.67 7.16 18.89
CA GLY A 173 -2.21 7.33 18.88
C GLY A 173 -1.47 6.55 17.80
N ALA A 174 -2.21 5.94 16.85
CA ALA A 174 -1.64 5.30 15.67
C ALA A 174 -1.07 6.36 14.71
N LEU A 175 -0.08 5.97 13.90
CA LEU A 175 0.39 6.81 12.80
C LEU A 175 -0.72 6.94 11.74
N THR A 176 -0.91 8.13 11.18
CA THR A 176 -1.98 8.35 10.19
C THR A 176 -1.50 9.00 8.91
N ILE A 177 -1.96 8.43 7.80
CA ILE A 177 -1.62 8.87 6.45
C ILE A 177 -2.93 9.09 5.68
N GLY A 178 -3.05 10.22 5.01
CA GLY A 178 -4.18 10.55 4.14
C GLY A 178 -3.72 10.60 2.68
N LEU A 179 -4.16 9.65 1.86
CA LEU A 179 -3.81 9.57 0.44
C LEU A 179 -4.99 10.02 -0.44
N SER A 180 -4.82 11.13 -1.14
CA SER A 180 -5.83 11.71 -2.02
C SER A 180 -5.31 12.19 -3.37
N CYS A 181 -6.24 12.58 -4.26
CA CYS A 181 -5.93 13.10 -5.60
C CYS A 181 -6.48 14.51 -5.86
N ASN A 182 -6.93 15.20 -4.80
CA ASN A 182 -7.24 16.62 -4.81
C ASN A 182 -6.30 17.34 -3.84
N ALA A 183 -5.97 18.59 -4.17
CA ALA A 183 -5.22 19.46 -3.28
C ALA A 183 -6.10 19.92 -2.09
N ASP A 184 -5.45 20.23 -0.97
CA ASP A 184 -6.06 20.82 0.23
C ASP A 184 -7.26 20.00 0.77
N SER A 185 -7.14 18.69 0.67
CA SER A 185 -8.21 17.75 1.00
C SER A 185 -8.44 17.59 2.50
N ALA A 186 -9.69 17.35 2.89
CA ALA A 186 -10.06 17.09 4.29
C ALA A 186 -9.30 15.88 4.88
N LEU A 187 -9.06 14.86 4.05
CA LEU A 187 -8.30 13.67 4.43
C LEU A 187 -6.82 13.99 4.71
N ALA A 188 -6.18 14.82 3.87
CA ALA A 188 -4.80 15.23 4.12
C ALA A 188 -4.69 16.09 5.40
N ALA A 189 -5.65 16.98 5.63
CA ALA A 189 -5.69 17.83 6.83
C ALA A 189 -5.92 17.03 8.13
N ALA A 190 -6.61 15.88 8.07
CA ALA A 190 -6.86 15.02 9.22
C ALA A 190 -5.67 14.11 9.58
N ALA A 191 -4.74 13.90 8.65
CA ALA A 191 -3.61 12.97 8.78
C ALA A 191 -2.34 13.64 9.30
N GLU A 192 -1.43 12.83 9.85
CA GLU A 192 -0.05 13.28 10.14
C GLU A 192 0.74 13.48 8.85
N HIS A 193 0.64 12.51 7.93
CA HIS A 193 1.16 12.61 6.58
C HIS A 193 0.01 12.77 5.59
N GLY A 194 -0.22 14.00 5.13
CA GLY A 194 -1.09 14.28 3.99
C GLY A 194 -0.34 14.12 2.67
N ILE A 195 -0.73 13.14 1.84
CA ILE A 195 -0.12 12.86 0.55
C ILE A 195 -1.16 13.06 -0.56
N GLU A 196 -0.97 14.12 -1.33
CA GLU A 196 -1.91 14.55 -2.37
C GLU A 196 -1.28 14.41 -3.77
N ILE A 197 -1.65 13.33 -4.47
CA ILE A 197 -1.21 13.05 -5.84
C ILE A 197 -2.22 13.63 -6.83
N VAL A 198 -2.07 14.92 -7.16
CA VAL A 198 -3.00 15.62 -8.07
C VAL A 198 -2.73 15.20 -9.52
N VAL A 199 -3.58 14.32 -10.05
CA VAL A 199 -3.44 13.76 -11.42
C VAL A 199 -4.20 14.55 -12.49
N GLY A 200 -4.81 15.66 -12.11
CA GLY A 200 -5.70 16.43 -12.99
C GLY A 200 -7.07 15.76 -13.21
N PRO A 201 -7.93 16.34 -14.05
CA PRO A 201 -9.25 15.79 -14.33
C PRO A 201 -9.17 14.45 -15.07
N GLU A 202 -10.14 13.58 -14.83
CA GLU A 202 -10.19 12.25 -15.44
C GLU A 202 -10.62 12.30 -16.92
N LEU A 203 -10.30 11.24 -17.67
CA LEU A 203 -10.75 11.08 -19.07
C LEU A 203 -12.29 11.06 -19.17
N LEU A 204 -12.93 10.36 -18.22
CA LEU A 204 -14.37 10.39 -17.99
C LEU A 204 -14.61 11.12 -16.68
N THR A 205 -15.36 12.22 -16.73
CA THR A 205 -15.65 13.07 -15.56
C THR A 205 -16.07 12.25 -14.34
N GLY A 206 -15.39 12.43 -13.21
CA GLY A 206 -15.65 11.72 -11.96
C GLY A 206 -15.22 10.24 -11.92
N SER A 207 -14.71 9.67 -13.02
CA SER A 207 -14.27 8.26 -13.06
C SER A 207 -12.89 8.06 -12.45
N THR A 208 -12.77 8.35 -11.15
CA THR A 208 -11.51 8.29 -10.38
C THR A 208 -10.91 6.89 -10.24
N ARG A 209 -11.59 5.85 -10.74
CA ARG A 209 -11.00 4.51 -10.88
C ARG A 209 -9.86 4.45 -11.92
N LEU A 210 -9.67 5.51 -12.70
CA LEU A 210 -8.69 5.61 -13.79
C LEU A 210 -7.34 6.17 -13.28
N LYS A 211 -7.04 7.46 -13.51
CA LYS A 211 -5.73 8.03 -13.13
C LYS A 211 -5.54 8.06 -11.63
N ALA A 212 -6.55 8.50 -10.88
CA ALA A 212 -6.46 8.56 -9.42
C ALA A 212 -6.26 7.17 -8.80
N GLY A 213 -7.01 6.15 -9.26
CA GLY A 213 -6.80 4.76 -8.88
C GLY A 213 -5.41 4.24 -9.25
N THR A 214 -4.88 4.62 -10.41
CA THR A 214 -3.52 4.26 -10.83
C THR A 214 -2.47 4.90 -9.92
N ALA A 215 -2.61 6.19 -9.59
CA ALA A 215 -1.74 6.88 -8.64
C ALA A 215 -1.75 6.22 -7.27
N GLN A 216 -2.95 5.89 -6.76
CA GLN A 216 -3.11 5.17 -5.50
C GLN A 216 -2.38 3.84 -5.53
N LYS A 217 -2.57 3.03 -6.58
CA LYS A 217 -1.85 1.75 -6.73
C LYS A 217 -0.33 1.94 -6.65
N LEU A 218 0.21 2.93 -7.38
CA LEU A 218 1.65 3.19 -7.39
C LEU A 218 2.17 3.55 -5.99
N VAL A 219 1.46 4.42 -5.25
CA VAL A 219 1.85 4.82 -3.90
C VAL A 219 1.71 3.67 -2.90
N LEU A 220 0.63 2.88 -2.95
CA LEU A 220 0.47 1.71 -2.07
C LEU A 220 1.58 0.68 -2.29
N ASN A 221 1.95 0.41 -3.56
CA ASN A 221 3.08 -0.47 -3.85
C ASN A 221 4.41 0.09 -3.33
N MET A 222 4.59 1.43 -3.30
CA MET A 222 5.75 2.05 -2.65
C MET A 222 5.70 1.85 -1.13
N PHE A 223 4.55 2.06 -0.50
CA PHE A 223 4.36 1.82 0.94
C PHE A 223 4.73 0.39 1.33
N SER A 224 4.11 -0.62 0.74
CA SER A 224 4.38 -2.01 1.06
C SER A 224 5.82 -2.41 0.71
N THR A 225 6.25 -2.19 -0.53
CA THR A 225 7.53 -2.71 -1.02
C THR A 225 8.72 -2.05 -0.32
N ILE A 226 8.72 -0.72 -0.20
CA ILE A 226 9.87 0.00 0.36
C ILE A 226 9.93 -0.22 1.88
N THR A 227 8.78 -0.28 2.57
CA THR A 227 8.75 -0.69 3.98
C THR A 227 9.37 -2.06 4.17
N MET A 228 9.01 -3.06 3.36
CA MET A 228 9.56 -4.41 3.47
C MET A 228 11.06 -4.46 3.14
N ILE A 229 11.54 -3.60 2.23
CA ILE A 229 12.98 -3.41 2.01
C ILE A 229 13.66 -2.87 3.28
N ARG A 230 13.06 -1.86 3.93
CA ARG A 230 13.57 -1.25 5.17
C ARG A 230 13.49 -2.16 6.39
N LEU A 231 12.63 -3.20 6.36
CA LEU A 231 12.54 -4.26 7.36
C LEU A 231 13.41 -5.48 7.03
N GLY A 232 14.33 -5.39 6.08
CA GLY A 232 15.28 -6.46 5.78
C GLY A 232 14.67 -7.69 5.10
N LYS A 233 13.49 -7.58 4.47
CA LYS A 233 12.87 -8.68 3.70
C LYS A 233 13.59 -8.97 2.37
N THR A 234 14.52 -8.10 1.97
CA THR A 234 15.27 -8.18 0.70
C THR A 234 16.78 -8.14 0.90
N TYR A 235 17.52 -8.60 -0.12
CA TYR A 235 18.97 -8.44 -0.24
C TYR A 235 19.30 -7.96 -1.65
N GLY A 236 19.68 -6.68 -1.77
CA GLY A 236 19.69 -6.04 -3.08
C GLY A 236 18.28 -6.00 -3.66
N ASN A 237 18.09 -6.57 -4.86
CA ASN A 237 16.78 -6.70 -5.50
C ASN A 237 16.18 -8.13 -5.38
N LEU A 238 16.74 -8.98 -4.50
CA LEU A 238 16.27 -10.34 -4.29
C LEU A 238 15.33 -10.39 -3.07
N MET A 239 14.15 -10.97 -3.25
CA MET A 239 13.24 -11.31 -2.15
C MET A 239 13.80 -12.54 -1.43
N VAL A 240 14.52 -12.33 -0.34
CA VAL A 240 15.25 -13.39 0.37
C VAL A 240 14.47 -13.94 1.57
N ASP A 241 13.38 -13.29 1.98
CA ASP A 241 12.45 -13.79 2.98
C ASP A 241 11.38 -14.65 2.31
N VAL A 242 11.74 -15.87 1.88
CA VAL A 242 10.85 -16.78 1.18
C VAL A 242 10.92 -18.16 1.82
N ARG A 243 9.76 -18.65 2.29
CA ARG A 243 9.59 -20.04 2.73
C ARG A 243 9.01 -20.91 1.62
N ALA A 244 9.70 -22.00 1.33
CA ALA A 244 9.30 -22.90 0.26
C ALA A 244 8.15 -23.83 0.67
N SER A 245 6.90 -23.43 0.40
CA SER A 245 5.70 -24.25 0.66
C SER A 245 5.27 -25.14 -0.50
N ASN A 246 5.88 -24.99 -1.69
CA ASN A 246 5.58 -25.77 -2.89
C ASN A 246 6.81 -25.87 -3.82
N GLU A 247 6.77 -26.75 -4.82
CA GLU A 247 7.88 -27.00 -5.75
C GLU A 247 8.36 -25.73 -6.48
N LYS A 248 7.43 -24.86 -6.90
CA LYS A 248 7.75 -23.56 -7.53
C LYS A 248 8.56 -22.68 -6.58
N LEU A 249 8.17 -22.62 -5.30
CA LEU A 249 8.90 -21.84 -4.31
C LEU A 249 10.26 -22.47 -3.95
N ARG A 250 10.38 -23.81 -3.91
CA ARG A 250 11.69 -24.48 -3.75
C ARG A 250 12.66 -24.12 -4.88
N ALA A 251 12.19 -24.17 -6.14
CA ALA A 251 12.97 -23.77 -7.30
C ALA A 251 13.37 -22.29 -7.25
N ARG A 252 12.45 -21.42 -6.78
CA ARG A 252 12.73 -19.99 -6.58
C ARG A 252 13.78 -19.77 -5.48
N SER A 253 13.66 -20.44 -4.34
CA SER A 253 14.63 -20.36 -3.22
C SER A 253 16.04 -20.71 -3.69
N ARG A 254 16.22 -21.86 -4.37
CA ARG A 254 17.53 -22.25 -4.93
C ARG A 254 18.09 -21.18 -5.88
N ARG A 255 17.25 -20.65 -6.78
CA ARG A 255 17.65 -19.59 -7.71
C ARG A 255 18.09 -18.31 -6.99
N ILE A 256 17.39 -17.92 -5.93
CA ILE A 256 17.75 -16.74 -5.13
C ILE A 256 19.10 -16.93 -4.46
N VAL A 257 19.33 -18.09 -3.83
CA VAL A 257 20.64 -18.40 -3.22
C VAL A 257 21.73 -18.36 -4.28
N ALA A 258 21.53 -19.02 -5.43
CA ALA A 258 22.49 -18.99 -6.54
C ALA A 258 22.83 -17.57 -7.01
N LEU A 259 21.83 -16.70 -7.19
CA LEU A 259 22.03 -15.31 -7.60
C LEU A 259 22.75 -14.48 -6.54
N ALA A 260 22.51 -14.76 -5.26
CA ALA A 260 23.10 -14.02 -4.15
C ALA A 260 24.56 -14.44 -3.88
N THR A 261 24.90 -15.72 -4.06
CA THR A 261 26.17 -16.30 -3.61
C THR A 261 27.10 -16.74 -4.74
N GLY A 262 26.58 -17.08 -5.92
CA GLY A 262 27.34 -17.71 -6.99
C GLY A 262 27.76 -19.16 -6.70
N ALA A 263 27.23 -19.78 -5.64
CA ALA A 263 27.56 -21.14 -5.24
C ALA A 263 27.00 -22.19 -6.22
N SER A 264 27.56 -23.40 -6.17
CA SER A 264 27.10 -24.55 -6.94
C SER A 264 25.78 -25.13 -6.42
N ASP A 265 25.06 -25.88 -7.26
CA ASP A 265 23.80 -26.52 -6.86
C ASP A 265 23.96 -27.45 -5.63
N GLU A 266 25.12 -28.08 -5.48
CA GLU A 266 25.43 -28.96 -4.34
C GLU A 266 25.59 -28.15 -3.04
N GLU A 267 26.38 -27.07 -3.06
CA GLU A 267 26.56 -26.18 -1.92
C GLU A 267 25.24 -25.51 -1.51
N ILE A 268 24.43 -25.10 -2.49
CA ILE A 268 23.10 -24.51 -2.26
C ILE A 268 22.18 -25.51 -1.56
N GLU A 269 22.14 -26.77 -2.02
CA GLU A 269 21.28 -27.77 -1.42
C GLU A 269 21.70 -28.14 0.00
N GLN A 270 23.02 -28.23 0.24
CA GLN A 270 23.56 -28.45 1.57
C GLN A 270 23.20 -27.29 2.51
N ALA A 271 23.40 -26.05 2.07
CA ALA A 271 23.09 -24.86 2.87
C ALA A 271 21.59 -24.73 3.17
N LEU A 272 20.73 -24.94 2.17
CA LEU A 272 19.28 -24.92 2.37
C LEU A 272 18.82 -26.03 3.31
N THR A 273 19.39 -27.23 3.21
CA THR A 273 19.07 -28.34 4.12
C THR A 273 19.52 -28.05 5.54
N ALA A 274 20.72 -27.50 5.72
CA ALA A 274 21.27 -27.14 7.03
C ALA A 274 20.54 -25.95 7.70
N THR A 275 19.67 -25.26 6.98
CA THR A 275 18.94 -24.08 7.44
C THR A 275 17.42 -24.25 7.35
N ASP A 276 16.94 -25.50 7.27
CA ASP A 276 15.51 -25.84 7.17
C ASP A 276 14.77 -25.13 6.01
N GLY A 277 15.50 -24.83 4.94
CA GLY A 277 15.00 -24.14 3.75
C GLY A 277 14.92 -22.62 3.86
N GLU A 278 15.41 -22.03 4.95
CA GLU A 278 15.42 -20.58 5.15
C GLU A 278 16.48 -19.89 4.27
N VAL A 279 16.02 -19.15 3.26
CA VAL A 279 16.89 -18.59 2.22
C VAL A 279 17.89 -17.57 2.76
N LYS A 280 17.50 -16.68 3.69
CA LYS A 280 18.44 -15.72 4.31
C LYS A 280 19.56 -16.44 5.06
N ASN A 281 19.21 -17.46 5.83
CA ASN A 281 20.17 -18.23 6.61
C ASN A 281 21.13 -18.97 5.68
N ALA A 282 20.63 -19.59 4.61
CA ALA A 282 21.47 -20.26 3.61
C ALA A 282 22.45 -19.29 2.93
N ILE A 283 22.00 -18.09 2.54
CA ILE A 283 22.89 -17.07 1.95
C ILE A 283 23.95 -16.64 2.96
N LEU A 284 23.58 -16.40 4.21
CA LEU A 284 24.53 -16.01 5.25
C LEU A 284 25.54 -17.11 5.56
N ALA A 285 25.10 -18.37 5.64
CA ALA A 285 26.00 -19.50 5.86
C ALA A 285 27.06 -19.60 4.75
N LEU A 286 26.64 -19.48 3.49
CA LEU A 286 27.53 -19.57 2.33
C LEU A 286 28.49 -18.36 2.23
N LEU A 287 27.97 -17.14 2.33
CA LEU A 287 28.79 -15.93 2.16
C LEU A 287 29.63 -15.59 3.40
N GLY A 288 29.12 -15.91 4.59
CA GLY A 288 29.79 -15.67 5.86
C GLY A 288 30.71 -16.81 6.30
N GLY A 289 30.66 -17.97 5.64
CA GLY A 289 31.46 -19.14 6.03
C GLY A 289 31.10 -19.70 7.42
N VAL A 290 29.84 -19.59 7.82
CA VAL A 290 29.34 -20.00 9.13
C VAL A 290 28.32 -21.14 9.02
N ASP A 291 28.11 -21.88 10.11
CA ASP A 291 27.08 -22.90 10.17
C ASP A 291 25.65 -22.31 10.28
N GLY A 292 24.64 -23.15 10.04
CA GLY A 292 23.22 -22.75 10.08
C GLY A 292 22.80 -22.11 11.41
N PRO A 293 23.13 -22.70 12.58
CA PRO A 293 22.83 -22.10 13.88
C PRO A 293 23.49 -20.73 14.09
N THR A 294 24.74 -20.55 13.67
CA THR A 294 25.44 -19.27 13.75
C THR A 294 24.82 -18.24 12.82
N ALA A 295 24.44 -18.64 11.60
CA ALA A 295 23.73 -17.77 10.67
C ALA A 295 22.38 -17.29 11.24
N ALA A 296 21.60 -18.20 11.82
CA ALA A 296 20.32 -17.86 12.44
C ALA A 296 20.50 -16.83 13.58
N ARG A 297 21.46 -17.07 14.47
CA ARG A 297 21.79 -16.15 15.57
C ARG A 297 22.23 -14.77 15.06
N LEU A 298 23.12 -14.71 14.07
CA LEU A 298 23.61 -13.44 13.51
C LEU A 298 22.49 -12.64 12.82
N LEU A 299 21.54 -13.31 12.18
CA LEU A 299 20.36 -12.67 11.60
C LEU A 299 19.43 -12.13 12.67
N GLU A 300 19.18 -12.87 13.75
CA GLU A 300 18.38 -12.41 14.88
C GLU A 300 19.00 -11.17 15.53
N GLU A 301 20.32 -11.19 15.80
CA GLU A 301 21.07 -10.04 16.35
C GLU A 301 21.13 -8.83 15.40
N SER A 302 20.78 -9.01 14.14
CA SER A 302 20.77 -7.97 13.10
C SER A 302 19.35 -7.59 12.66
N ASP A 303 18.33 -7.92 13.46
CA ASP A 303 16.91 -7.65 13.14
C ASP A 303 16.51 -8.15 11.74
N GLY A 304 17.01 -9.33 11.35
CA GLY A 304 16.75 -9.95 10.04
C GLY A 304 17.45 -9.30 8.84
N HIS A 305 18.30 -8.29 9.04
CA HIS A 305 19.03 -7.59 7.98
C HIS A 305 20.28 -8.35 7.54
N LEU A 306 20.18 -9.01 6.38
CA LEU A 306 21.25 -9.88 5.87
C LEU A 306 22.59 -9.17 5.66
N ARG A 307 22.60 -7.91 5.20
CA ARG A 307 23.86 -7.14 5.05
C ARG A 307 24.55 -6.85 6.38
N ALA A 308 23.78 -6.53 7.42
CA ALA A 308 24.31 -6.29 8.75
C ALA A 308 24.85 -7.60 9.36
N ALA A 309 24.10 -8.70 9.22
CA ALA A 309 24.53 -10.02 9.69
C ALA A 309 25.83 -10.50 9.00
N LEU A 310 25.98 -10.26 7.70
CA LEU A 310 27.22 -10.56 6.96
C LEU A 310 28.42 -9.73 7.46
N ALA A 311 28.21 -8.47 7.83
CA ALA A 311 29.27 -7.62 8.38
C ALA A 311 29.70 -8.06 9.79
N ALA A 312 28.79 -8.70 10.55
CA ALA A 312 29.04 -9.24 11.88
C ALA A 312 29.62 -10.67 11.87
N ALA A 313 29.61 -11.36 10.73
CA ALA A 313 30.15 -12.71 10.62
C ALA A 313 31.67 -12.74 10.88
N PRO A 314 32.17 -13.72 11.66
CA PRO A 314 33.61 -13.89 11.88
C PRO A 314 34.29 -14.19 10.53
N ARG A 315 35.34 -13.43 10.22
CA ARG A 315 36.17 -13.65 9.02
C ARG A 315 37.10 -14.83 9.17
#